data_AF-Q8XQ19-F1
#
_entry.id   AF-Q8XQ19-F1
#
_cell.length_a   1.000
_cell.length_b   1.000
_cell.length_c   1.000
_cell.angle_alpha   90.00
_cell.angle_beta   90.00
_cell.angle_gamma   90.00
#
_symmetry.space_group_name_H-M   'P 1'
#
loop_
_entity.id
_entity.type
_entity.pdbx_description
1 polymer ?
#
loop_
_entity_poly.entity_id
_entity_poly.type
_entity_poly.pdbx_seq_one_letter_code
_entity_poly.pdbx_strand_id
1 'polypeptide(L)'
;MHISKTTGKKSVFFAIAATLALMASQAKSQTITGVDLTGQNYTQGCVRFFVNGHHYDVSAGQSTKVLYVASGSTFMASVFPSGGVCGGTATRNVWYTTNSVTHQTWLIR
;
A
#
# COMPACT_ATOMS: atom_id res chain seq x y z
N MET A 1 58.08 6.11 -43.75
CA MET A 1 56.76 5.65 -44.23
C MET A 1 55.69 6.30 -43.36
N HIS A 2 54.88 7.16 -43.99
CA HIS A 2 53.48 7.56 -43.71
C HIS A 2 52.95 7.77 -42.27
N ILE A 3 52.79 9.05 -41.93
CA ILE A 3 51.57 9.79 -41.51
C ILE A 3 50.40 8.94 -40.97
N SER A 4 49.91 9.29 -39.78
CA SER A 4 48.46 9.37 -39.53
C SER A 4 48.12 10.49 -38.54
N LYS A 5 47.40 11.49 -39.05
CA LYS A 5 46.63 12.51 -38.31
C LYS A 5 45.47 11.82 -37.61
N THR A 6 45.06 12.30 -36.43
CA THR A 6 43.62 12.40 -36.11
C THR A 6 43.35 13.55 -35.14
N THR A 7 42.58 14.48 -35.67
CA THR A 7 41.90 15.63 -35.07
C THR A 7 40.81 15.19 -34.08
N GLY A 8 40.60 15.93 -32.98
CA GLY A 8 39.37 15.81 -32.17
C GLY A 8 39.40 16.70 -30.92
N LYS A 9 39.06 17.99 -31.06
CA LYS A 9 37.78 18.61 -30.69
C LYS A 9 37.55 18.80 -29.17
N LYS A 10 37.54 20.07 -28.80
CA LYS A 10 37.17 20.71 -27.53
C LYS A 10 35.88 20.12 -26.93
N SER A 11 35.90 19.77 -25.65
CA SER A 11 34.68 19.57 -24.85
C SER A 11 34.54 20.73 -23.87
N VAL A 12 33.46 21.50 -24.05
CA VAL A 12 33.07 22.64 -23.23
C VAL A 12 32.39 22.11 -21.97
N PHE A 13 32.85 22.59 -20.81
CA PHE A 13 32.23 22.34 -19.51
C PHE A 13 30.89 23.10 -19.43
N PHE A 14 29.79 22.38 -19.22
CA PHE A 14 28.53 22.98 -18.80
C PHE A 14 28.30 22.65 -17.33
N ALA A 15 28.51 23.65 -16.46
CA ALA A 15 28.08 23.59 -15.07
C ALA A 15 26.59 23.95 -15.02
N ILE A 16 25.75 22.99 -14.67
CA ILE A 16 24.31 23.20 -14.49
C ILE A 16 24.10 23.53 -13.01
N ALA A 17 23.79 24.78 -12.70
CA ALA A 17 23.40 25.18 -11.35
C ALA A 17 21.98 24.66 -11.08
N ALA A 18 21.86 23.60 -10.28
CA ALA A 18 20.58 23.11 -9.79
C ALA A 18 20.13 23.97 -8.60
N THR A 19 19.18 24.88 -8.82
CA THR A 19 18.47 25.58 -7.74
C THR A 19 17.50 24.59 -7.08
N LEU A 20 17.85 24.14 -5.87
CA LEU A 20 16.99 23.34 -5.02
C LEU A 20 15.88 24.24 -4.45
N ALA A 21 14.73 24.31 -5.13
CA ALA A 21 13.54 24.94 -4.57
C ALA A 21 13.03 24.07 -3.41
N LEU A 22 13.25 24.55 -2.19
CA LEU A 22 12.73 23.93 -0.97
C LEU A 22 11.21 24.12 -0.94
N MET A 23 10.47 23.14 -1.47
CA MET A 23 9.02 23.11 -1.35
C MET A 23 8.67 22.81 0.11
N ALA A 24 8.47 23.87 0.91
CA ALA A 24 7.87 23.77 2.22
C ALA A 24 6.39 23.41 2.04
N SER A 25 6.10 22.12 1.84
CA SER A 25 4.74 21.61 1.90
C SER A 25 4.19 21.86 3.30
N GLN A 26 3.21 22.75 3.41
CA GLN A 26 2.45 22.94 4.62
C GLN A 26 1.75 21.62 4.96
N ALA A 27 2.23 20.93 6.00
CA ALA A 27 1.58 19.75 6.52
C ALA A 27 0.20 20.18 7.05
N LYS A 28 -0.86 19.94 6.27
CA LYS A 28 -2.23 20.03 6.78
C LYS A 28 -2.33 19.02 7.92
N SER A 29 -2.50 19.51 9.14
CA SER A 29 -2.92 18.68 10.27
C SER A 29 -4.28 18.12 9.93
N GLN A 30 -4.31 16.86 9.50
CA GLN A 30 -5.55 16.13 9.30
C GLN A 30 -6.00 15.63 10.67
N THR A 31 -7.21 15.98 11.08
CA THR A 31 -7.83 15.39 12.26
C THR A 31 -7.95 13.89 12.01
N ILE A 32 -7.09 13.10 12.66
CA ILE A 32 -7.12 11.64 12.60
C ILE A 32 -8.18 11.17 13.59
N THR A 33 -9.30 10.67 13.09
CA THR A 33 -10.34 10.07 13.91
C THR A 33 -10.07 8.57 14.03
N GLY A 34 -10.38 7.98 15.18
CA GLY A 34 -10.38 6.52 15.33
C GLY A 34 -11.56 5.87 14.63
N VAL A 35 -11.32 4.72 14.01
CA VAL A 35 -12.28 3.91 13.28
C VAL A 35 -12.26 2.49 13.82
N ASP A 36 -13.42 1.99 14.20
CA ASP A 36 -13.69 0.58 14.45
C ASP A 36 -13.90 -0.13 13.12
N LEU A 37 -12.88 -0.84 12.66
CA LEU A 37 -12.88 -1.59 11.42
C LEU A 37 -13.16 -3.07 11.67
N THR A 38 -14.16 -3.63 10.99
CA THR A 38 -14.42 -5.08 10.97
C THR A 38 -14.21 -5.62 9.56
N GLY A 39 -13.33 -6.61 9.42
CA GLY A 39 -13.15 -7.35 8.18
C GLY A 39 -14.15 -8.51 8.09
N GLN A 40 -14.83 -8.66 6.96
CA GLN A 40 -15.78 -9.76 6.73
C GLN A 40 -15.38 -10.56 5.51
N ASN A 41 -15.38 -11.89 5.64
CA ASN A 41 -15.07 -12.80 4.55
C ASN A 41 -16.35 -13.44 3.99
N TYR A 42 -16.82 -12.95 2.84
CA TYR A 42 -17.93 -13.52 2.06
C TYR A 42 -17.44 -14.35 0.86
N THR A 43 -16.14 -14.62 0.79
CA THR A 43 -15.58 -15.54 -0.21
C THR A 43 -15.80 -16.99 0.22
N GLN A 44 -15.52 -17.94 -0.67
CA GLN A 44 -15.50 -19.36 -0.34
C GLN A 44 -14.16 -19.85 0.25
N GLY A 45 -13.13 -19.00 0.25
CA GLY A 45 -11.79 -19.32 0.74
C GLY A 45 -11.46 -18.64 2.07
N CYS A 46 -10.21 -18.78 2.50
CA CYS A 46 -9.68 -18.04 3.65
C CYS A 46 -9.26 -16.63 3.21
N VAL A 47 -9.44 -15.63 4.08
CA VAL A 47 -8.95 -14.25 3.87
C VAL A 47 -8.04 -13.85 5.02
N ARG A 48 -6.82 -13.39 4.69
CA ARG A 48 -5.88 -12.83 5.66
C ARG A 48 -5.90 -11.31 5.57
N PHE A 49 -6.37 -10.64 6.62
CA PHE A 49 -6.35 -9.18 6.73
C PHE A 49 -5.02 -8.73 7.34
N PHE A 50 -4.39 -7.70 6.77
CA PHE A 50 -3.14 -7.10 7.27
C PHE A 50 -3.44 -5.68 7.76
N VAL A 51 -3.49 -5.51 9.08
CA VAL A 51 -3.91 -4.26 9.74
C VAL A 51 -2.92 -3.90 10.83
N ASN A 52 -2.35 -2.68 10.77
CA ASN A 52 -1.35 -2.17 11.71
C ASN A 52 -0.19 -3.15 12.00
N GLY A 53 0.32 -3.82 10.96
CA GLY A 53 1.43 -4.78 11.10
C GLY A 53 1.03 -6.16 11.64
N HIS A 54 -0.23 -6.37 12.02
CA HIS A 54 -0.77 -7.67 12.42
C HIS A 54 -1.51 -8.33 11.26
N HIS A 55 -1.61 -9.66 11.32
CA HIS A 55 -2.47 -10.42 10.42
C HIS A 55 -3.63 -11.09 11.16
N TYR A 56 -4.76 -11.23 10.46
CA TYR A 56 -5.95 -11.92 10.95
C TYR A 56 -6.50 -12.84 9.88
N ASP A 57 -6.47 -14.14 10.17
CA ASP A 57 -7.04 -15.16 9.29
C ASP A 57 -8.52 -15.33 9.59
N VAL A 58 -9.33 -15.23 8.55
CA VAL A 58 -10.79 -15.29 8.64
C VAL A 58 -11.29 -16.34 7.66
N SER A 59 -11.89 -17.39 8.19
CA SER A 59 -12.55 -18.44 7.41
C SER A 59 -13.76 -17.90 6.65
N ALA A 60 -14.19 -18.62 5.62
CA ALA A 60 -15.39 -18.28 4.84
C ALA A 60 -16.61 -18.07 5.75
N GLY A 61 -17.35 -16.99 5.50
CA GLY A 61 -18.55 -16.60 6.26
C GLY A 61 -18.28 -16.01 7.65
N GLN A 62 -17.02 -15.79 8.03
CA GLN A 62 -16.66 -15.25 9.34
C GLN A 62 -16.20 -13.79 9.27
N SER A 63 -16.02 -13.17 10.44
CA SER A 63 -15.54 -11.79 10.60
C SER A 63 -14.30 -11.75 11.49
N THR A 64 -13.46 -10.73 11.32
CA THR A 64 -12.43 -10.39 12.31
C THR A 64 -13.08 -9.91 13.61
N LYS A 65 -12.29 -9.83 14.68
CA LYS A 65 -12.60 -8.91 15.79
C LYS A 65 -12.65 -7.46 15.28
N VAL A 66 -13.24 -6.57 16.06
CA VAL A 66 -13.17 -5.12 15.80
C VAL A 66 -11.72 -4.64 15.97
N LEU A 67 -11.23 -3.91 14.97
CA LEU A 67 -9.87 -3.39 14.91
C LEU A 67 -9.93 -1.86 14.97
N TYR A 68 -9.33 -1.26 15.99
CA TYR A 68 -9.26 0.20 16.10
C TYR A 68 -8.09 0.74 15.26
N VAL A 69 -8.40 1.57 14.26
CA VAL A 69 -7.44 2.10 13.28
C VAL A 69 -7.65 3.59 13.03
N ALA A 70 -6.63 4.27 12.51
CA ALA A 70 -6.71 5.67 12.14
C ALA A 70 -7.51 5.85 10.83
N SER A 71 -8.43 6.82 10.78
CA SER A 71 -9.12 7.24 9.55
C SER A 71 -8.13 7.66 8.46
N GLY A 72 -8.43 7.36 7.20
CA GLY A 72 -7.54 7.62 6.06
C GLY A 72 -6.43 6.57 5.89
N SER A 73 -6.31 5.61 6.80
CA SER A 73 -5.36 4.51 6.68
C SER A 73 -5.82 3.51 5.63
N THR A 74 -4.86 3.00 4.85
CA THR A 74 -5.09 1.99 3.82
C THR A 74 -4.50 0.65 4.25
N PHE A 75 -5.29 -0.41 4.12
CA PHE A 75 -4.95 -1.77 4.54
C PHE A 75 -5.11 -2.75 3.38
N MET A 76 -4.42 -3.89 3.47
CA MET A 76 -4.47 -4.97 2.49
C MET A 76 -5.11 -6.21 3.11
N ALA A 77 -5.84 -6.98 2.31
CA ALA A 77 -6.18 -8.35 2.63
C ALA A 77 -5.85 -9.25 1.43
N SER A 78 -5.46 -10.48 1.70
CA SER A 78 -5.17 -11.50 0.69
C SER A 78 -6.26 -12.56 0.72
N VAL A 79 -6.80 -12.89 -0.45
CA VAL A 79 -7.81 -13.94 -0.64
C VAL A 79 -7.13 -15.20 -1.13
N PHE A 80 -7.36 -16.31 -0.45
CA PHE A 80 -6.80 -17.61 -0.80
C PHE A 80 -7.82 -18.48 -1.54
N PRO A 81 -7.37 -19.50 -2.29
CA PRO A 81 -8.26 -20.44 -2.96
C PRO A 81 -9.28 -21.11 -2.00
N SER A 82 -10.43 -21.49 -2.55
CA SER A 82 -11.47 -22.23 -1.82
C SER A 82 -10.93 -23.58 -1.32
N GLY A 83 -11.42 -24.03 -0.16
CA GLY A 83 -11.01 -25.29 0.46
C GLY A 83 -9.60 -25.29 1.07
N GLY A 84 -8.90 -24.15 1.05
CA GLY A 84 -7.57 -23.99 1.63
C GLY A 84 -7.55 -23.22 2.96
N VAL A 85 -6.44 -23.33 3.68
CA VAL A 85 -6.10 -22.45 4.81
C VAL A 85 -5.56 -21.10 4.29
N CYS A 86 -5.49 -20.10 5.16
CA CYS A 86 -4.77 -18.86 4.85
C CYS A 86 -3.25 -19.14 4.74
N GLY A 87 -2.79 -19.51 3.55
CA GLY A 87 -1.41 -19.89 3.30
C GLY A 87 -1.13 -20.19 1.83
N GLY A 88 0.14 -20.13 1.45
CA GLY A 88 0.58 -20.28 0.06
C GLY A 88 0.32 -19.04 -0.79
N THR A 89 0.05 -19.24 -2.07
CA THR A 89 -0.17 -18.15 -3.04
C THR A 89 -1.60 -17.62 -2.94
N ALA A 90 -1.74 -16.32 -2.69
CA ALA A 90 -3.04 -15.65 -2.72
C ALA A 90 -3.57 -15.56 -4.17
N THR A 91 -4.86 -15.77 -4.34
CA THR A 91 -5.56 -15.60 -5.63
C THR A 91 -5.65 -14.12 -6.00
N ARG A 92 -5.85 -13.25 -5.01
CA ARG A 92 -5.84 -11.79 -5.19
C ARG A 92 -5.56 -11.05 -3.89
N ASN A 93 -5.11 -9.81 -4.03
CA ASN A 93 -5.04 -8.84 -2.95
C ASN A 93 -6.11 -7.77 -3.15
N VAL A 94 -6.72 -7.35 -2.05
CA VAL A 94 -7.74 -6.31 -2.00
C VAL A 94 -7.28 -5.24 -1.02
N TRP A 95 -7.59 -3.99 -1.33
CA TRP A 95 -7.19 -2.84 -0.53
C TRP A 95 -8.40 -2.07 -0.04
N TYR A 96 -8.28 -1.47 1.14
CA TYR A 96 -9.34 -0.66 1.74
C TYR A 96 -8.76 0.53 2.48
N THR A 97 -9.27 1.71 2.13
CA THR A 97 -8.94 2.96 2.81
C THR A 97 -10.10 3.34 3.70
N THR A 98 -9.84 3.47 5.00
CA THR A 98 -10.83 3.95 5.96
C THR A 98 -11.18 5.41 5.70
N ASN A 99 -12.43 5.80 5.92
CA ASN A 99 -12.86 7.20 5.92
C ASN A 99 -13.09 7.71 7.36
N SER A 100 -13.73 8.87 7.53
CA SER A 100 -14.00 9.49 8.83
C SER A 100 -15.18 8.87 9.61
N VAL A 101 -15.87 7.87 9.08
CA VAL A 101 -16.97 7.17 9.77
C VAL A 101 -16.38 6.28 10.87
N THR A 102 -16.90 6.38 12.09
CA THR A 102 -16.33 5.68 13.27
C THR A 102 -16.51 4.17 13.26
N HIS A 103 -17.51 3.63 12.56
CA HIS A 103 -17.69 2.18 12.42
C HIS A 103 -17.72 1.81 10.94
N GLN A 104 -16.79 0.97 10.50
CA GLN A 104 -16.63 0.58 9.11
C GLN A 104 -16.54 -0.94 8.99
N THR A 105 -17.17 -1.46 7.94
CA THR A 105 -17.08 -2.87 7.57
C THR A 105 -16.37 -2.98 6.23
N TRP A 106 -15.26 -3.71 6.22
CA TRP A 106 -14.56 -4.08 5.00
C TRP A 106 -14.94 -5.50 4.59
N LEU A 107 -15.86 -5.59 3.63
CA LEU A 107 -16.41 -6.85 3.17
C LEU A 107 -15.67 -7.33 1.91
N ILE A 108 -15.09 -8.53 1.98
CA ILE A 108 -14.42 -9.22 0.87
C ILE A 108 -15.36 -10.25 0.24
N ARG A 109 -15.61 -10.13 -1.07
CA ARG A 109 -16.36 -11.09 -1.89
C ARG A 109 -15.46 -11.57 -3.01
#